data_AF-A0A2P2JT25-F1
#
_entry.id   AF-A0A2P2JT25-F1
#
_cell.length_a   1.000
_cell.length_b   1.000
_cell.length_c   1.000
_cell.angle_alpha   90.00
_cell.angle_beta   90.00
_cell.angle_gamma   90.00
#
_symmetry.space_group_name_H-M   'P 1'
#
loop_
_entity.id
_entity.type
_entity.pdbx_description
1 polymer ?
#
loop_
_entity_poly.entity_id
_entity_poly.type
_entity_poly.pdbx_seq_one_letter_code
_entity_poly.pdbx_strand_id
1 'polypeptide(L)'
;MYLSLSCSTDLRLNQPRYATLPNIMKAKSKVIEKYTPEDLNVELKSDLEVVEVTEPPKRKAGVTVSSVEELIDKLKNEADVI
;
A
#
# COMPACT_ATOMS: atom_id res chain seq x y z
N MET A 1 -22.64 13.38 -24.86
CA MET A 1 -21.83 12.14 -24.98
C MET A 1 -20.93 12.09 -23.76
N TYR A 2 -21.32 11.35 -22.71
CA TYR A 2 -20.53 11.25 -21.48
C TYR A 2 -19.55 10.08 -21.63
N LEU A 3 -18.26 10.38 -21.63
CA LEU A 3 -17.22 9.34 -21.55
C LEU A 3 -16.96 9.06 -20.07
N SER A 4 -17.44 7.92 -19.59
CA SER A 4 -17.11 7.44 -18.25
C SER A 4 -15.78 6.69 -18.31
N LEU A 5 -14.75 7.24 -17.66
CA LEU A 5 -13.42 6.63 -17.54
C LEU A 5 -13.10 6.44 -16.06
N SER A 6 -12.64 5.24 -15.69
CA SER A 6 -12.12 4.93 -14.36
C SER A 6 -10.60 5.12 -14.33
N CYS A 7 -10.08 5.82 -13.31
CA CYS A 7 -8.64 6.03 -13.12
C CYS A 7 -8.19 5.50 -11.75
N SER A 8 -7.14 4.70 -11.71
CA SER A 8 -6.36 4.38 -10.51
C SER A 8 -5.08 5.20 -10.50
N THR A 9 -4.73 5.81 -9.37
CA THR A 9 -3.57 6.72 -9.28
C THR A 9 -2.42 6.09 -8.50
N ASP A 10 -1.22 6.07 -9.09
CA ASP A 10 0.02 5.69 -8.40
C ASP A 10 0.53 6.83 -7.49
N LEU A 11 1.40 6.48 -6.54
CA LEU A 11 2.04 7.41 -5.60
C LEU A 11 2.83 8.52 -6.29
N ARG A 12 3.38 8.28 -7.49
CA ARG A 12 4.19 9.27 -8.22
C ARG A 12 3.35 10.36 -8.88
N LEU A 13 2.03 10.27 -8.81
CA LEU A 13 1.14 11.24 -9.46
C LEU A 13 1.25 12.64 -8.84
N ASN A 14 1.29 12.75 -7.51
CA ASN A 14 1.37 14.03 -6.82
C ASN A 14 1.88 13.91 -5.37
N GLN A 15 2.06 15.05 -4.72
CA GLN A 15 2.26 15.14 -3.28
C GLN A 15 0.97 15.66 -2.63
N PRO A 16 0.28 14.85 -1.79
CA PRO A 16 -0.96 15.28 -1.14
C PRO A 16 -0.74 16.51 -0.26
N ARG A 17 -1.61 17.52 -0.39
CA ARG A 17 -1.56 18.72 0.46
C ARG A 17 -2.14 18.45 1.85
N TYR A 18 -1.61 19.15 2.86
CA TYR A 18 -2.24 19.17 4.18
C TYR A 18 -3.57 19.93 4.16
N ALA A 19 -4.59 19.36 4.81
CA ALA A 19 -5.87 20.03 4.98
C ALA A 19 -5.75 21.15 6.01
N THR A 20 -6.24 22.35 5.67
CA THR A 20 -6.25 23.48 6.60
C THR A 20 -7.35 23.31 7.66
N LEU A 21 -7.14 23.84 8.87
CA LEU A 21 -8.14 23.80 9.96
C LEU A 21 -9.55 24.23 9.53
N PRO A 22 -9.74 25.32 8.75
CA PRO A 22 -11.07 25.69 8.26
C PRO A 22 -11.71 24.63 7.37
N ASN A 23 -10.92 23.94 6.54
CA ASN A 23 -11.42 22.88 5.66
C ASN A 23 -11.78 21.61 6.44
N ILE A 24 -11.04 21.29 7.51
CA ILE A 24 -11.36 20.18 8.41
C ILE A 24 -12.70 20.43 9.11
N MET A 25 -12.93 21.65 9.61
CA MET A 25 -14.20 22.01 10.24
C MET A 25 -15.38 21.93 9.26
N LYS A 26 -15.22 22.47 8.04
CA LYS A 26 -16.23 22.36 6.98
C LYS A 26 -16.52 20.90 6.59
N ALA A 27 -15.50 20.05 6.52
CA ALA A 27 -15.66 18.64 6.19
C ALA A 27 -16.45 17.88 7.25
N LYS A 28 -16.24 18.18 8.55
CA LYS A 28 -17.02 17.58 9.65
C LYS A 28 -18.51 17.92 9.59
N SER A 29 -18.85 19.11 9.10
CA SER A 29 -20.25 19.53 8.94
C SER A 29 -20.94 18.94 7.72
N LYS A 30 -20.21 18.31 6.79
CA LYS A 30 -20.83 17.66 5.62
C LYS A 30 -21.50 16.38 6.07
N VAL A 31 -22.75 16.21 5.65
CA VAL A 31 -23.51 14.98 5.87
C VAL A 31 -22.83 13.86 5.06
N ILE A 32 -22.53 12.75 5.74
CA ILE A 32 -22.07 11.51 5.10
C ILE A 32 -23.28 10.58 5.10
N GLU A 33 -23.86 10.40 3.92
CA GLU A 33 -24.93 9.44 3.72
C GLU A 33 -24.35 8.02 3.87
N LYS A 34 -25.06 7.18 4.62
CA LYS A 34 -24.69 5.79 4.84
C LYS A 34 -25.71 4.95 4.11
N TYR A 35 -25.21 4.07 3.25
CA TYR A 35 -25.99 3.08 2.53
C TYR A 35 -25.50 1.71 2.95
N THR A 36 -26.42 0.78 3.13
CA THR A 36 -26.08 -0.65 3.21
C THR A 36 -26.09 -1.25 1.81
N PRO A 37 -25.42 -2.40 1.59
CA PRO A 37 -25.52 -3.11 0.31
C PRO A 37 -26.97 -3.42 -0.10
N GLU A 38 -27.84 -3.69 0.88
CA GLU A 38 -29.26 -3.96 0.67
C GLU A 38 -30.00 -2.73 0.12
N ASP A 39 -29.67 -1.51 0.59
CA ASP A 39 -30.23 -0.26 0.05
C ASP A 39 -29.95 -0.07 -1.44
N LEU A 40 -28.87 -0.71 -1.94
CA LEU A 40 -28.41 -0.66 -3.33
C LEU A 40 -28.78 -1.92 -4.13
N ASN A 41 -29.50 -2.87 -3.52
CA ASN A 41 -29.81 -4.18 -4.10
C ASN A 41 -28.56 -4.97 -4.54
N VAL A 42 -27.46 -4.87 -3.78
CA VAL A 42 -26.19 -5.57 -4.04
C VAL A 42 -25.99 -6.67 -3.01
N GLU A 43 -25.72 -7.89 -3.48
CA GLU A 43 -25.36 -9.02 -2.63
C GLU A 43 -23.84 -9.11 -2.45
N LEU A 44 -23.38 -9.22 -1.20
CA LEU A 44 -21.97 -9.40 -0.87
C LEU A 44 -21.64 -10.91 -0.80
N LYS A 45 -21.22 -11.48 -1.93
CA LYS A 45 -20.64 -12.83 -1.99
C LYS A 45 -19.16 -12.73 -2.37
N SER A 46 -18.32 -13.43 -1.61
CA SER A 46 -16.90 -13.62 -1.94
C SER A 46 -16.71 -15.03 -2.46
N ASP A 47 -16.05 -15.17 -3.60
CA ASP A 47 -15.63 -16.48 -4.14
C ASP A 47 -14.30 -16.94 -3.52
N LEU A 48 -13.73 -16.17 -2.60
CA LEU A 48 -12.44 -16.41 -1.97
C LEU A 48 -12.60 -16.63 -0.46
N GLU A 49 -11.85 -17.61 0.05
CA GLU A 49 -11.71 -17.91 1.47
C GLU A 49 -10.27 -17.67 1.92
N VAL A 50 -10.09 -16.97 3.04
CA VAL A 50 -8.77 -16.76 3.65
C VAL A 50 -8.42 -17.99 4.47
N VAL A 51 -7.56 -18.85 3.93
CA VAL A 51 -7.19 -20.13 4.56
C VAL A 51 -6.22 -19.93 5.72
N GLU A 52 -5.20 -19.10 5.56
CA GLU A 52 -4.15 -18.89 6.56
C GLU A 52 -3.49 -17.52 6.39
N VAL A 53 -3.06 -16.92 7.51
CA VAL A 53 -2.24 -15.70 7.53
C VAL A 53 -1.04 -15.95 8.41
N THR A 54 0.15 -15.99 7.81
CA THR A 54 1.42 -16.18 8.51
C THR A 54 2.33 -14.98 8.32
N GLU A 55 3.13 -14.67 9.33
CA GLU A 55 4.20 -13.68 9.18
C GLU A 55 5.25 -14.14 8.16
N PRO A 56 5.83 -13.23 7.37
CA PRO A 56 6.93 -13.58 6.48
C PRO A 56 8.15 -14.07 7.29
N PRO A 57 9.02 -14.91 6.72
CA PRO A 57 10.19 -15.40 7.41
C PRO A 57 11.09 -14.24 7.85
N LYS A 58 11.57 -14.29 9.09
CA LYS A 58 12.50 -13.28 9.62
C LYS A 58 13.78 -13.28 8.79
N ARG A 59 14.24 -12.08 8.38
CA ARG A 59 15.54 -11.92 7.72
C ARG A 59 16.65 -12.44 8.64
N LYS A 60 17.60 -13.18 8.07
CA LYS A 60 18.85 -13.55 8.77
C LYS A 60 19.61 -12.29 9.16
N ALA A 61 20.35 -12.35 10.27
CA ALA A 61 21.22 -11.25 10.67
C ALA A 61 22.24 -10.96 9.56
N GLY A 62 22.46 -9.67 9.28
CA GLY A 62 23.52 -9.23 8.37
C GLY A 62 24.90 -9.35 9.01
N VAL A 63 25.94 -9.20 8.20
CA VAL A 63 27.34 -9.20 8.63
C VAL A 63 27.94 -7.82 8.38
N THR A 64 28.58 -7.25 9.40
CA THR A 64 29.38 -6.03 9.25
C THR A 64 30.74 -6.41 8.67
N VAL A 65 31.16 -5.74 7.60
CA VAL A 65 32.47 -5.94 6.96
C VAL A 65 33.41 -4.78 7.26
N SER A 66 34.71 -5.07 7.24
CA SER A 66 35.76 -4.13 7.64
C SER A 66 36.34 -3.31 6.48
N SER A 67 36.11 -3.74 5.23
CA SER A 67 36.63 -3.07 4.04
C SER A 67 35.73 -3.23 2.81
N VAL A 68 35.99 -2.42 1.78
CA VAL A 68 35.29 -2.48 0.49
C VAL A 68 35.63 -3.77 -0.27
N GLU A 69 36.88 -4.24 -0.17
CA GLU A 69 37.31 -5.50 -0.81
C GLU A 69 36.56 -6.70 -0.23
N GLU A 70 36.41 -6.74 1.10
CA GLU A 70 35.65 -7.78 1.80
C GLU A 70 34.16 -7.76 1.42
N LEU A 71 33.59 -6.57 1.20
CA LEU A 71 32.22 -6.43 0.71
C LEU A 71 32.07 -7.01 -0.70
N ILE A 72 32.97 -6.67 -1.62
CA ILE A 72 32.93 -7.14 -3.01
C ILE A 72 33.10 -8.66 -3.05
N ASP A 73 34.01 -9.21 -2.25
CA ASP A 73 34.25 -10.65 -2.19
C ASP A 73 33.00 -11.41 -1.70
N LYS A 74 32.37 -10.94 -0.61
CA LYS A 74 31.11 -11.52 -0.09
C LYS A 74 29.95 -11.38 -1.08
N LEU A 75 29.85 -10.27 -1.80
CA LEU A 75 28.80 -10.06 -2.79
C LEU A 75 28.95 -10.98 -4.02
N LYS A 76 30.19 -11.25 -4.47
CA LYS A 76 30.48 -12.13 -5.60
C LYS A 76 30.37 -13.62 -5.23
N ASN A 77 30.94 -14.01 -4.10
CA ASN A 77 31.12 -15.42 -3.77
C ASN A 77 30.00 -16.00 -2.89
N GLU A 78 29.38 -15.20 -2.03
CA GLU A 78 28.35 -15.69 -1.09
C GLU A 78 26.93 -15.28 -1.49
N ALA A 79 26.75 -14.06 -2.00
CA ALA A 79 25.43 -13.51 -2.32
C ALA A 79 25.05 -13.63 -3.81
N ASP A 80 26.03 -13.79 -4.70
CA ASP A 80 25.88 -13.94 -6.16
C ASP A 80 25.01 -12.83 -6.79
N VAL A 81 25.26 -11.58 -6.38
CA VAL A 81 24.45 -10.40 -6.78
C VAL A 81 25.17 -9.53 -7.81
N ILE A 82 26.49 -9.66 -7.96
CA ILE A 82 27.35 -8.83 -8.82
C ILE A 82 28.43 -9.68 -9.48
#